data_AF-A0A8H6E1V6-F1
#
_entry.id   AF-A0A8H6E1V6-F1
#
_cell.length_a   1.000
_cell.length_b   1.000
_cell.length_c   1.000
_cell.angle_alpha   90.00
_cell.angle_beta   90.00
_cell.angle_gamma   90.00
#
_symmetry.space_group_name_H-M   'P 1'
#
loop_
_entity.id
_entity.type
_entity.pdbx_description
1 polymer ?
#
loop_
_entity_poly.entity_id
_entity_poly.type
_entity_poly.pdbx_seq_one_letter_code
_entity_poly.pdbx_strand_id
1 'polypeptide(L)'
;MSSAACIFCKIIKGDIPSFKLFESDKVFAFLDIQPLSRGHALVIPKYHGEKLTDIPDEYLNEVLPVAKKLAQAVDAKDYNVLQNNGTIAHQVVPH
;
A
#
# COMPACT_ATOMS: atom_id res chain seq x y z
N MET A 1 -8.12 10.49 7.35
CA MET A 1 -8.32 11.87 6.84
C MET A 1 -7.14 12.22 5.93
N SER A 2 -7.37 12.59 4.66
CA SER A 2 -6.31 12.78 3.64
C SER A 2 -5.40 13.98 3.94
N SER A 3 -4.07 13.77 3.87
CA SER A 3 -3.08 14.87 3.82
C SER A 3 -2.90 15.36 2.38
N ALA A 4 -3.04 16.66 2.14
CA ALA A 4 -2.98 17.26 0.79
C ALA A 4 -1.61 17.10 0.09
N ALA A 5 -0.54 16.90 0.86
CA ALA A 5 0.81 16.70 0.35
C ALA A 5 1.17 15.23 0.11
N CYS A 6 0.40 14.27 0.65
CA CYS A 6 0.73 12.85 0.58
C CYS A 6 0.56 12.31 -0.85
N ILE A 7 1.63 11.72 -1.39
CA ILE A 7 1.64 11.17 -2.75
C ILE A 7 0.69 9.98 -2.91
N PHE A 8 0.57 9.12 -1.89
CA PHE A 8 -0.34 7.97 -1.92
C PHE A 8 -1.81 8.42 -1.82
N CYS A 9 -2.12 9.46 -1.04
CA CYS A 9 -3.43 10.09 -1.06
C CYS A 9 -3.79 10.65 -2.44
N LYS A 10 -2.83 11.26 -3.15
CA LYS A 10 -3.02 11.75 -4.53
C LYS A 10 -3.24 10.61 -5.53
N ILE A 11 -2.53 9.49 -5.38
CA ILE A 11 -2.77 8.27 -6.17
C ILE A 11 -4.18 7.74 -5.92
N ILE A 12 -4.62 7.64 -4.66
CA ILE A 12 -5.98 7.17 -4.31
C ILE A 12 -7.06 8.08 -4.92
N LYS A 13 -6.84 9.39 -4.96
CA LYS A 13 -7.77 10.37 -5.58
C LYS A 13 -7.76 10.33 -7.11
N GLY A 14 -6.74 9.72 -7.72
CA GLY A 14 -6.54 9.76 -9.17
C GLY A 14 -5.82 11.01 -9.68
N ASP A 15 -5.28 11.85 -8.78
CA ASP A 15 -4.51 13.05 -9.16
C ASP A 15 -3.13 12.69 -9.73
N ILE A 16 -2.59 11.53 -9.34
CA ILE A 16 -1.35 10.95 -9.85
C ILE A 16 -1.69 9.56 -10.43
N PRO A 17 -1.27 9.24 -11.67
CA PRO A 17 -1.54 7.94 -12.27
C PRO A 17 -0.81 6.82 -11.54
N SER A 18 -1.37 5.61 -11.59
CA SER A 18 -0.75 4.40 -11.05
C SER A 18 -1.17 3.18 -11.88
N PHE A 19 -0.34 2.13 -11.86
CA PHE A 19 -0.74 0.82 -12.39
C PHE A 19 -1.55 0.08 -11.32
N LYS A 20 -2.85 0.40 -11.27
CA LYS A 20 -3.79 -0.17 -10.29
C LYS A 20 -3.95 -1.68 -10.47
N LEU A 21 -3.86 -2.41 -9.37
CA LEU A 21 -4.03 -3.87 -9.29
C LEU A 21 -5.33 -4.26 -8.58
N PHE A 22 -5.70 -3.51 -7.55
CA PHE A 22 -6.90 -3.77 -6.74
C PHE A 22 -7.41 -2.47 -6.11
N GLU A 23 -8.72 -2.39 -5.93
CA GLU A 23 -9.34 -1.29 -5.21
C GLU A 23 -10.65 -1.74 -4.55
N SER A 24 -10.83 -1.36 -3.28
CA SER A 24 -12.07 -1.47 -2.53
C SER A 24 -12.39 -0.15 -1.83
N ASP A 25 -13.40 -0.13 -0.97
CA ASP A 25 -13.74 1.04 -0.15
C ASP A 25 -12.62 1.38 0.84
N LYS A 26 -11.81 0.41 1.25
CA LYS A 26 -10.81 0.57 2.32
C LYS A 26 -9.37 0.40 1.88
N VAL A 27 -9.10 -0.34 0.81
CA VAL A 27 -7.74 -0.67 0.37
C VAL A 27 -7.54 -0.31 -1.09
N PHE A 28 -6.34 0.12 -1.42
CA PHE A 28 -5.89 0.38 -2.77
C PHE A 28 -4.55 -0.33 -2.99
N ALA A 29 -4.37 -1.01 -4.13
CA ALA A 29 -3.11 -1.66 -4.46
C ALA A 29 -2.68 -1.35 -5.88
N PHE A 30 -1.38 -1.16 -6.06
CA PHE A 30 -0.76 -0.72 -7.30
C PHE A 30 0.71 -1.18 -7.38
N LEU A 31 1.29 -1.19 -8.58
CA LEU A 31 2.71 -1.49 -8.74
C LEU A 31 3.59 -0.36 -8.23
N ASP A 32 4.69 -0.73 -7.59
CA ASP A 32 5.76 0.21 -7.25
C ASP A 32 6.50 0.65 -8.51
N ILE A 33 6.75 1.96 -8.64
CA ILE A 33 7.54 2.53 -9.75
C ILE A 33 9.05 2.42 -9.52
N GLN A 34 9.48 2.15 -8.28
CA GLN A 34 10.87 1.84 -7.90
C GLN A 34 10.94 0.40 -7.37
N PRO A 35 10.62 -0.62 -8.20
CA PRO A 35 10.45 -1.98 -7.72
C PRO A 35 11.77 -2.60 -7.26
N LEU A 36 11.75 -3.31 -6.13
CA LEU A 36 12.86 -4.16 -5.68
C LEU A 36 12.94 -5.48 -6.45
N SER A 37 11.82 -5.92 -7.03
CA SER A 37 11.72 -7.13 -7.84
C SER A 37 10.54 -7.02 -8.83
N ARG A 38 10.51 -7.91 -9.83
CA ARG A 38 9.39 -7.93 -10.80
C ARG A 38 8.09 -8.29 -10.07
N GLY A 39 7.07 -7.45 -10.26
CA GLY A 39 5.77 -7.63 -9.61
C GLY A 39 5.68 -7.02 -8.21
N HIS A 40 6.68 -6.24 -7.77
CA HIS A 40 6.62 -5.50 -6.51
C HIS A 40 5.39 -4.59 -6.48
N ALA A 41 4.48 -4.88 -5.57
CA ALA A 41 3.20 -4.20 -5.41
C ALA A 41 3.10 -3.61 -4.01
N LEU A 42 2.50 -2.42 -3.94
CA LEU A 42 2.17 -1.74 -2.71
C LEU A 42 0.68 -1.95 -2.43
N VAL A 43 0.35 -2.33 -1.19
CA VAL A 43 -1.04 -2.43 -0.69
C VAL A 43 -1.19 -1.43 0.43
N ILE A 44 -2.05 -0.43 0.24
CA ILE A 44 -2.21 0.68 1.19
C ILE A 44 -3.66 0.81 1.65
N PRO A 45 -3.91 1.17 2.92
CA PRO A 45 -5.22 1.62 3.34
C PRO A 45 -5.56 2.94 2.65
N LYS A 46 -6.83 3.16 2.31
CA LYS A 46 -7.35 4.45 1.85
C LYS A 46 -7.40 5.48 2.97
N TYR A 47 -7.46 5.03 4.23
CA TYR A 47 -7.21 5.88 5.39
C TYR A 47 -5.74 6.27 5.44
N HIS A 48 -5.48 7.56 5.63
CA HIS A 48 -4.14 8.10 5.80
C HIS A 48 -3.76 8.11 7.28
N GLY A 49 -2.65 7.46 7.61
CA GLY A 49 -2.00 7.47 8.91
C GLY A 49 -0.55 7.03 8.75
N GLU A 50 0.40 7.87 9.17
CA GLU A 50 1.80 7.73 8.78
C GLU A 50 2.45 6.43 9.24
N LYS A 51 1.99 5.84 10.33
CA LYS A 51 2.49 4.56 10.84
C LYS A 51 1.34 3.59 11.04
N LEU A 52 1.69 2.31 11.19
CA LEU A 52 0.72 1.24 11.45
C LEU A 52 -0.21 1.55 12.61
N THR A 53 0.30 2.18 13.67
CA THR A 53 -0.47 2.55 14.88
C THR A 53 -1.49 3.67 14.67
N ASP A 54 -1.40 4.40 13.56
CA ASP A 54 -2.31 5.50 13.25
C ASP A 54 -3.52 5.03 12.43
N ILE A 55 -3.49 3.79 11.95
CA ILE A 55 -4.52 3.21 11.09
C ILE A 55 -5.58 2.51 11.95
N PRO A 56 -6.87 2.84 11.79
CA PRO A 56 -7.94 2.12 12.47
C PRO A 56 -8.00 0.64 12.03
N ASP A 57 -8.24 -0.27 12.97
CA ASP A 57 -8.29 -1.73 12.73
C ASP A 57 -9.20 -2.14 11.57
N GLU A 58 -10.28 -1.39 11.37
CA GLU A 58 -11.25 -1.65 10.32
C GLU A 58 -10.70 -1.48 8.90
N TYR A 59 -9.57 -0.77 8.73
CA TYR A 59 -8.84 -0.65 7.45
C TYR A 59 -7.73 -1.70 7.34
N LEU A 60 -7.15 -2.13 8.46
CA LEU A 60 -6.08 -3.13 8.49
C LEU A 60 -6.59 -4.53 8.14
N ASN A 61 -7.84 -4.83 8.46
CA ASN A 61 -8.45 -6.15 8.26
C ASN A 61 -8.44 -6.63 6.79
N GLU A 62 -8.37 -5.73 5.82
CA GLU A 62 -8.42 -6.05 4.39
C GLU A 62 -7.04 -6.02 3.71
N VAL A 63 -6.04 -5.37 4.31
CA VAL A 63 -4.69 -5.21 3.73
C VAL A 63 -4.02 -6.57 3.47
N LEU A 64 -3.95 -7.44 4.47
CA LEU A 64 -3.31 -8.75 4.33
C LEU A 64 -4.09 -9.72 3.42
N PRO A 65 -5.43 -9.81 3.50
CA PRO A 65 -6.22 -10.54 2.49
C PRO A 65 -5.96 -10.09 1.05
N VAL A 66 -5.81 -8.78 0.81
CA VAL A 66 -5.46 -8.26 -0.53
C VAL A 66 -4.04 -8.65 -0.92
N ALA A 67 -3.06 -8.49 -0.02
CA ALA A 67 -1.68 -8.93 -0.28
C ALA A 67 -1.61 -10.42 -0.65
N LYS A 68 -2.36 -11.28 0.06
CA LYS A 68 -2.49 -12.71 -0.26
C LYS A 68 -3.05 -12.92 -1.68
N LYS A 69 -4.13 -12.24 -2.03
CA LYS A 69 -4.74 -12.34 -3.38
C LYS A 69 -3.74 -11.96 -4.47
N LEU A 70 -2.97 -10.89 -4.26
CA LEU A 70 -1.97 -10.45 -5.22
C LEU A 70 -0.81 -11.44 -5.36
N ALA A 71 -0.29 -11.96 -4.25
CA ALA A 71 0.77 -12.97 -4.27
C ALA A 71 0.32 -14.24 -5.03
N GLN A 72 -0.93 -14.67 -4.84
CA GLN A 72 -1.51 -15.78 -5.59
C GLN A 72 -1.69 -15.46 -7.09
N ALA A 73 -2.14 -14.26 -7.41
CA ALA A 73 -2.39 -13.84 -8.79
C ALA A 73 -1.11 -13.80 -9.65
N VAL A 74 0.05 -13.57 -9.03
CA VAL A 74 1.36 -13.57 -9.71
C VAL A 74 2.14 -14.89 -9.56
N ASP A 75 1.52 -15.92 -8.97
CA ASP A 75 2.16 -17.20 -8.66
C ASP A 75 3.50 -17.04 -7.90
N ALA A 76 3.52 -16.13 -6.92
CA ALA A 76 4.71 -15.90 -6.10
C ALA A 76 4.99 -17.13 -5.22
N LYS A 77 6.02 -17.90 -5.58
CA LYS A 77 6.46 -19.09 -4.82
C LYS A 77 7.03 -18.72 -3.46
N ASP A 78 7.96 -17.77 -3.46
CA ASP A 78 8.61 -17.22 -2.28
C ASP A 78 8.49 -15.70 -2.35
N TYR A 79 8.09 -15.06 -1.25
CA TYR A 79 7.86 -13.62 -1.20
C TYR A 79 8.02 -13.07 0.21
N ASN A 80 8.26 -11.76 0.28
CA ASN A 80 8.24 -11.01 1.54
C ASN A 80 7.02 -10.11 1.58
N VAL A 81 6.48 -9.91 2.79
CA VAL A 81 5.54 -8.82 3.09
C VAL A 81 6.23 -7.94 4.11
N LEU A 82 6.41 -6.66 3.78
CA LEU A 82 7.17 -5.71 4.57
C LEU A 82 6.36 -4.43 4.79
N GLN A 83 6.41 -3.91 6.02
CA GLN A 83 5.84 -2.62 6.38
C GLN A 83 6.81 -1.91 7.33
N ASN A 84 7.13 -0.65 7.02
CA ASN A 84 8.18 0.13 7.69
C ASN A 84 7.56 1.31 8.45
N ASN A 85 7.98 1.54 9.71
CA ASN A 85 7.45 2.62 10.56
C ASN A 85 8.56 3.58 11.03
N GLY A 86 8.66 4.75 10.41
CA GLY A 86 9.67 5.78 10.68
C GLY A 86 10.93 5.68 9.81
N THR A 87 11.64 6.80 9.67
CA THR A 87 12.78 6.93 8.73
C THR A 87 13.91 5.94 9.00
N ILE A 88 14.27 5.69 10.27
CA ILE A 88 15.33 4.73 10.63
C ILE A 88 14.92 3.30 10.27
N ALA A 89 13.62 2.99 10.29
CA ALA A 89 13.07 1.72 9.84
C ALA A 89 12.84 1.67 8.33
N HIS A 90 13.43 2.60 7.56
CA HIS A 90 13.37 2.64 6.10
C HIS A 90 12.01 3.07 5.51
N GLN A 91 11.20 3.82 6.27
CA GLN A 91 10.01 4.46 5.72
C GLN A 91 10.37 5.76 4.98
N VAL A 92 9.94 5.88 3.71
CA VAL A 92 10.15 7.06 2.87
C VAL A 92 8.84 7.82 2.60
N VAL A 93 7.72 7.11 2.49
CA VAL A 93 6.40 7.70 2.25
C VAL A 93 5.57 7.61 3.53
N PRO A 94 5.31 8.72 4.23
CA PRO A 94 4.45 8.75 5.42
C PRO A 94 2.98 8.78 4.98
N HIS A 95 2.37 7.60 4.82
CA HIS A 95 0.97 7.44 4.45
C HIS A 95 0.28 6.38 5.27
#